data_AF-A0ABD4ZF26-F1
#
_entry.id   AF-A0ABD4ZF26-F1
#
_cell.length_a   1.000
_cell.length_b   1.000
_cell.length_c   1.000
_cell.angle_alpha   90.00
_cell.angle_beta   90.00
_cell.angle_gamma   90.00
#
_symmetry.space_group_name_H-M   'P 1'
#
loop_
_entity.id
_entity.type
_entity.pdbx_description
1 polymer ?
#
loop_
_entity_poly.entity_id
_entity_poly.type
_entity_poly.pdbx_seq_one_letter_code
_entity_poly.pdbx_strand_id
1 'polypeptide(L)'
;MSKKGIDVSVWQGDIDFNAVKASGVEFVIIRAGYGIGHKDKWFEENYRKAKTAGLDVGAYWYSYASSAGEASLEAQSCVNILSGKSFEYPIYFDLEEKSQLNRGRAFCDSLITSFCNKLETYGYYAGFYTSLSVANNLVSSHVRNRYALWIAQWNTHCDYQGSYGLWQYSSSGSVDGISGRVDMDYAYVDYPSVIKNAGLNGYKNGGSYTVPQTSSIDEVAREVINGDWGNGNERKNRLTSAGYDYTSVQNKVNELLGVKAYRKSVDEIAREVIRGTWGNGSMRKQRLTQAGYDYNAVQKRVNELL
;
A
#
# COMPACT_ATOMS: atom_id res chain seq x y z
N MET A 1 15.81 -9.89 14.38
CA MET A 1 17.14 -9.75 13.73
C MET A 1 16.95 -8.91 12.49
N SER A 2 17.86 -7.98 12.19
CA SER A 2 17.83 -7.22 10.93
C SER A 2 18.40 -8.07 9.79
N LYS A 3 17.91 -7.85 8.57
CA LYS A 3 18.47 -8.44 7.34
C LYS A 3 19.45 -7.45 6.72
N LYS A 4 20.58 -7.92 6.17
CA LYS A 4 21.56 -7.06 5.49
C LYS A 4 21.25 -6.96 3.99
N GLY A 5 21.28 -5.75 3.44
CA GLY A 5 21.00 -5.50 2.03
C GLY A 5 21.93 -4.48 1.41
N ILE A 6 21.70 -4.24 0.13
CA ILE A 6 22.30 -3.19 -0.68
C ILE A 6 21.23 -2.56 -1.57
N ASP A 7 21.49 -1.36 -2.07
CA ASP A 7 20.77 -0.81 -3.19
C ASP A 7 21.71 -0.46 -4.35
N VAL A 8 21.22 -0.67 -5.58
CA VAL A 8 22.06 -0.63 -6.78
C VAL A 8 21.34 0.01 -7.96
N SER A 9 22.13 0.53 -8.89
CA SER A 9 21.64 1.13 -10.11
C SER A 9 22.64 0.93 -11.25
N VAL A 10 22.50 1.73 -12.30
CA VAL A 10 23.49 1.84 -13.37
C VAL A 10 24.94 2.02 -12.89
N TRP A 11 25.13 2.64 -11.73
CA TRP A 11 26.44 3.08 -11.23
C TRP A 11 27.34 1.92 -10.78
N GLN A 12 26.75 0.79 -10.37
CA GLN A 12 27.50 -0.39 -9.95
C GLN A 12 27.93 -1.27 -11.13
N GLY A 13 27.45 -0.99 -12.35
CA GLY A 13 27.86 -1.71 -13.55
C GLY A 13 27.39 -3.18 -13.55
N ASP A 14 28.28 -4.07 -14.01
CA ASP A 14 28.02 -5.50 -13.99
C ASP A 14 28.30 -6.07 -12.60
N ILE A 15 27.33 -6.81 -12.04
CA ILE A 15 27.36 -7.31 -10.67
C ILE A 15 27.30 -8.84 -10.67
N ASP A 16 28.21 -9.47 -9.93
CA ASP A 16 28.10 -10.89 -9.58
C ASP A 16 27.25 -11.07 -8.32
N PHE A 17 25.95 -11.28 -8.52
CA PHE A 17 25.01 -11.46 -7.42
C PHE A 17 25.19 -12.77 -6.63
N ASN A 18 25.89 -13.78 -7.17
CA ASN A 18 26.21 -14.98 -6.40
C ASN A 18 27.29 -14.67 -5.35
N ALA A 19 28.33 -13.90 -5.73
CA ALA A 19 29.33 -13.40 -4.79
C ALA A 19 28.70 -12.46 -3.75
N VAL A 20 27.79 -11.57 -4.15
CA VAL A 20 27.02 -10.71 -3.24
C VAL A 20 26.21 -11.54 -2.23
N LYS A 21 25.50 -12.58 -2.69
CA LYS A 21 24.76 -13.49 -1.79
C LYS A 21 25.72 -14.20 -0.83
N ALA A 22 26.84 -14.70 -1.33
CA ALA A 22 27.84 -15.40 -0.54
C ALA A 22 28.50 -14.51 0.53
N SER A 23 28.57 -13.19 0.31
CA SER A 23 29.06 -12.22 1.30
C SER A 23 28.04 -11.90 2.40
N GLY A 24 26.91 -12.59 2.46
CA GLY A 24 25.87 -12.43 3.47
C GLY A 24 24.88 -11.30 3.20
N VAL A 25 24.79 -10.80 1.97
CA VAL A 25 23.68 -9.92 1.55
C VAL A 25 22.44 -10.78 1.33
N GLU A 26 21.30 -10.33 1.86
CA GLU A 26 20.05 -11.09 1.84
C GLU A 26 19.03 -10.51 0.85
N PHE A 27 19.05 -9.19 0.63
CA PHE A 27 18.17 -8.49 -0.29
C PHE A 27 18.89 -7.40 -1.09
N VAL A 28 18.28 -7.01 -2.20
CA VAL A 28 18.73 -5.88 -3.04
C VAL A 28 17.54 -5.00 -3.43
N ILE A 29 17.67 -3.68 -3.29
CA ILE A 29 16.73 -2.70 -3.87
C ILE A 29 17.34 -2.16 -5.16
N ILE A 30 16.67 -2.37 -6.30
CA ILE A 30 17.24 -2.06 -7.62
C ILE A 30 16.55 -0.83 -8.22
N ARG A 31 17.30 0.15 -8.72
CA ARG A 31 16.69 1.26 -9.47
C ARG A 31 15.96 0.72 -10.70
N ALA A 32 14.65 0.87 -10.75
CA ALA A 32 13.85 0.51 -11.92
C ALA A 32 13.97 1.55 -13.02
N GLY A 33 14.03 2.82 -12.63
CA GLY A 33 14.09 3.93 -13.55
C GLY A 33 14.00 5.26 -12.84
N TYR A 34 13.77 6.31 -13.61
CA TYR A 34 13.76 7.67 -13.14
C TYR A 34 12.91 8.57 -14.06
N GLY A 35 12.44 9.70 -13.52
CA GLY A 35 11.67 10.66 -14.32
C GLY A 35 10.45 10.03 -14.99
N ILE A 36 10.07 10.54 -16.16
CA ILE A 36 8.97 9.98 -16.95
C ILE A 36 9.54 9.09 -18.07
N GLY A 37 9.32 7.78 -17.95
CA GLY A 37 9.63 6.81 -19.01
C GLY A 37 11.09 6.33 -19.11
N HIS A 38 12.01 6.81 -18.27
CA HIS A 38 13.41 6.36 -18.35
C HIS A 38 13.63 5.11 -17.49
N LYS A 39 14.00 4.00 -18.13
CA LYS A 39 14.39 2.75 -17.46
C LYS A 39 15.89 2.77 -17.13
N ASP A 40 16.27 2.30 -15.95
CA ASP A 40 17.69 2.09 -15.64
C ASP A 40 18.25 0.99 -16.56
N LYS A 41 19.40 1.26 -17.19
CA LYS A 41 19.97 0.36 -18.20
C LYS A 41 20.34 -1.03 -17.65
N TRP A 42 20.61 -1.15 -16.36
CA TRP A 42 20.95 -2.41 -15.71
C TRP A 42 19.76 -3.08 -15.01
N PHE A 43 18.58 -2.46 -14.95
CA PHE A 43 17.45 -2.97 -14.16
C PHE A 43 17.09 -4.42 -14.47
N GLU A 44 16.87 -4.75 -15.75
CA GLU A 44 16.42 -6.10 -16.15
C GLU A 44 17.46 -7.16 -15.81
N GLU A 45 18.74 -6.85 -16.05
CA GLU A 45 19.85 -7.77 -15.83
C GLU A 45 20.12 -7.95 -14.34
N ASN A 46 20.11 -6.86 -13.56
CA ASN A 46 20.24 -6.91 -12.11
C ASN A 46 19.08 -7.66 -11.47
N TYR A 47 17.85 -7.40 -11.90
CA TYR A 47 16.66 -8.14 -11.43
C TYR A 47 16.83 -9.63 -11.69
N ARG A 48 17.12 -10.02 -12.93
CA ARG A 48 17.28 -11.43 -13.33
C ARG A 48 18.40 -12.11 -12.54
N LYS A 49 19.59 -11.50 -12.45
CA LYS A 49 20.75 -12.06 -11.73
C LYS A 49 20.49 -12.17 -10.23
N ALA A 50 19.93 -11.15 -9.60
CA ALA A 50 19.60 -11.17 -8.18
C ALA A 50 18.57 -12.24 -7.82
N LYS A 51 17.48 -12.35 -8.60
CA LYS A 51 16.47 -13.42 -8.42
C LYS A 51 17.09 -14.81 -8.60
N THR A 52 17.96 -14.98 -9.61
CA THR A 52 18.65 -16.27 -9.86
C THR A 52 19.58 -16.65 -8.72
N ALA A 53 20.26 -15.68 -8.10
CA ALA A 53 21.12 -15.88 -6.94
C ALA A 53 20.34 -16.13 -5.63
N GLY A 54 18.99 -16.08 -5.66
CA GLY A 54 18.16 -16.28 -4.47
C GLY A 54 18.18 -15.11 -3.49
N LEU A 55 18.39 -13.89 -3.98
CA LEU A 55 18.19 -12.65 -3.21
C LEU A 55 16.71 -12.26 -3.26
N ASP A 56 16.23 -11.71 -2.14
CA ASP A 56 14.96 -10.99 -2.12
C ASP A 56 15.13 -9.63 -2.83
N VAL A 57 14.14 -9.21 -3.62
CA VAL A 57 14.30 -8.03 -4.49
C VAL A 57 13.21 -6.99 -4.22
N GLY A 58 13.61 -5.74 -4.11
CA GLY A 58 12.75 -4.56 -4.19
C GLY A 58 13.18 -3.66 -5.35
N ALA A 59 12.47 -2.54 -5.53
CA ALA A 59 12.87 -1.56 -6.52
C ALA A 59 12.64 -0.13 -6.04
N TYR A 60 13.34 0.82 -6.65
CA TYR A 60 13.10 2.24 -6.44
C TYR A 60 13.00 3.03 -7.75
N TRP A 61 12.35 4.19 -7.67
CA TRP A 61 12.19 5.13 -8.77
C TRP A 61 12.71 6.51 -8.38
N TYR A 62 13.78 6.95 -9.05
CA TYR A 62 14.38 8.26 -8.79
C TYR A 62 13.53 9.38 -9.38
N SER A 63 13.00 10.25 -8.52
CA SER A 63 12.01 11.24 -8.96
C SER A 63 12.64 12.53 -9.47
N TYR A 64 12.10 13.03 -10.58
CA TYR A 64 12.29 14.41 -11.05
C TYR A 64 10.98 15.19 -11.07
N ALA A 65 9.90 14.63 -10.53
CA ALA A 65 8.56 15.21 -10.59
C ALA A 65 8.50 16.63 -10.01
N SER A 66 7.96 17.55 -10.79
CA SER A 66 7.71 18.94 -10.42
C SER A 66 6.25 19.18 -10.00
N SER A 67 5.42 18.15 -9.99
CA SER A 67 4.04 18.19 -9.50
C SER A 67 3.57 16.81 -9.05
N ALA A 68 2.49 16.77 -8.25
CA ALA A 68 1.82 15.50 -7.93
C ALA A 68 1.35 14.77 -9.20
N GLY A 69 0.88 15.51 -10.22
CA GLY A 69 0.50 14.92 -11.51
C GLY A 69 1.68 14.22 -12.19
N GLU A 70 2.86 14.84 -12.20
CA GLU A 70 4.07 14.21 -12.72
C GLU A 70 4.51 13.01 -11.88
N ALA A 71 4.45 13.08 -10.55
CA ALA A 71 4.75 11.93 -9.69
C ALA A 71 3.81 10.73 -9.98
N SER A 72 2.55 10.98 -10.33
CA SER A 72 1.63 9.93 -10.80
C SER A 72 2.02 9.35 -12.17
N LEU A 73 2.55 10.16 -13.09
CA LEU A 73 3.08 9.70 -14.39
C LEU A 73 4.39 8.91 -14.23
N GLU A 74 5.24 9.32 -13.30
CA GLU A 74 6.43 8.56 -12.90
C GLU A 74 6.03 7.18 -12.33
N ALA A 75 5.03 7.13 -11.44
CA ALA A 75 4.51 5.86 -10.92
C ALA A 75 3.95 4.97 -12.04
N GLN A 76 3.26 5.55 -13.03
CA GLN A 76 2.80 4.79 -14.18
C GLN A 76 3.96 4.21 -15.00
N SER A 77 5.03 4.99 -15.19
CA SER A 77 6.25 4.54 -15.88
C SER A 77 6.92 3.40 -15.11
N CYS A 78 7.01 3.53 -13.79
CA CYS A 78 7.50 2.50 -12.89
C CYS A 78 6.69 1.20 -13.07
N VAL A 79 5.35 1.25 -12.94
CA VAL A 79 4.46 0.09 -13.12
C VAL A 79 4.68 -0.62 -14.46
N ASN A 80 4.83 0.13 -15.55
CA ASN A 80 5.05 -0.44 -16.88
C ASN A 80 6.36 -1.25 -16.94
N ILE A 81 7.41 -0.80 -16.25
CA ILE A 81 8.72 -1.47 -16.19
C ILE A 81 8.71 -2.68 -15.25
N LEU A 82 7.96 -2.57 -14.13
CA LEU A 82 7.82 -3.64 -13.14
C LEU A 82 6.87 -4.76 -13.59
N SER A 83 6.00 -4.51 -14.57
CA SER A 83 4.98 -5.46 -15.03
C SER A 83 5.58 -6.84 -15.39
N GLY A 84 4.89 -7.90 -14.96
CA GLY A 84 5.30 -9.29 -15.17
C GLY A 84 6.40 -9.80 -14.23
N LYS A 85 6.84 -8.98 -13.26
CA LYS A 85 7.84 -9.34 -12.25
C LYS A 85 7.22 -9.43 -10.86
N SER A 86 7.94 -10.04 -9.92
CA SER A 86 7.58 -10.06 -8.50
C SER A 86 8.68 -9.52 -7.60
N PHE A 87 8.30 -8.90 -6.48
CA PHE A 87 9.22 -8.19 -5.58
C PHE A 87 8.91 -8.48 -4.11
N GLU A 88 9.86 -9.04 -3.38
CA GLU A 88 9.76 -9.32 -1.94
C GLU A 88 9.90 -8.09 -1.05
N TYR A 89 10.35 -6.96 -1.60
CA TYR A 89 10.47 -5.69 -0.88
C TYR A 89 9.60 -4.62 -1.53
N PRO A 90 9.26 -3.52 -0.82
CA PRO A 90 8.45 -2.45 -1.37
C PRO A 90 9.03 -1.82 -2.63
N ILE A 91 8.16 -1.12 -3.36
CA ILE A 91 8.55 -0.24 -4.45
C ILE A 91 8.64 1.18 -3.90
N TYR A 92 9.85 1.75 -3.92
CA TYR A 92 10.16 3.01 -3.27
C TYR A 92 10.13 4.19 -4.24
N PHE A 93 9.44 5.26 -3.85
CA PHE A 93 9.64 6.61 -4.40
C PHE A 93 10.88 7.24 -3.78
N ASP A 94 11.86 7.59 -4.59
CA ASP A 94 13.10 8.20 -4.11
C ASP A 94 13.01 9.74 -4.22
N LEU A 95 12.95 10.40 -3.05
CA LEU A 95 12.79 11.85 -2.89
C LEU A 95 14.08 12.50 -2.35
N GLU A 96 14.85 13.09 -3.25
CA GLU A 96 16.14 13.74 -2.93
C GLU A 96 16.37 15.09 -3.61
N GLU A 97 15.61 15.40 -4.67
CA GLU A 97 15.90 16.55 -5.52
C GLU A 97 15.74 17.88 -4.78
N LYS A 98 16.80 18.70 -4.76
CA LYS A 98 16.78 20.02 -4.11
C LYS A 98 15.63 20.90 -4.62
N SER A 99 15.31 20.80 -5.91
CA SER A 99 14.20 21.52 -6.53
C SER A 99 12.84 21.14 -5.94
N GLN A 100 12.67 19.88 -5.51
CA GLN A 100 11.48 19.40 -4.81
C GLN A 100 11.51 19.81 -3.34
N LEU A 101 12.63 19.55 -2.65
CA LEU A 101 12.79 19.80 -1.21
C LEU A 101 12.60 21.28 -0.84
N ASN A 102 13.11 22.20 -1.67
CA ASN A 102 13.01 23.65 -1.45
C ASN A 102 11.57 24.18 -1.52
N ARG A 103 10.62 23.39 -2.05
CA ARG A 103 9.19 23.76 -2.10
C ARG A 103 8.44 23.41 -0.81
N GLY A 104 9.13 22.78 0.13
CA GLY A 104 8.64 22.57 1.48
C GLY A 104 7.74 21.34 1.64
N ARG A 105 7.29 21.16 2.88
CA ARG A 105 6.64 19.94 3.36
C ARG A 105 5.40 19.54 2.58
N ALA A 106 4.47 20.48 2.36
CA ALA A 106 3.22 20.19 1.65
C ALA A 106 3.47 19.69 0.22
N PHE A 107 4.51 20.20 -0.43
CA PHE A 107 4.88 19.75 -1.77
C PHE A 107 5.47 18.33 -1.74
N CYS A 108 6.43 18.07 -0.84
CA CYS A 108 7.03 16.76 -0.66
C CYS A 108 5.99 15.67 -0.34
N ASP A 109 5.08 15.95 0.60
CA ASP A 109 3.95 15.08 0.94
C ASP A 109 3.08 14.79 -0.30
N SER A 110 2.81 15.79 -1.14
CA SER A 110 2.00 15.62 -2.34
C SER A 110 2.64 14.71 -3.38
N LEU A 111 3.98 14.77 -3.54
CA LEU A 111 4.71 13.90 -4.47
C LEU A 111 4.70 12.45 -4.01
N ILE A 112 5.09 12.22 -2.75
CA ILE A 112 5.10 10.89 -2.13
C ILE A 112 3.71 10.26 -2.21
N THR A 113 2.68 11.00 -1.77
CA THR A 113 1.30 10.51 -1.74
C THR A 113 0.81 10.17 -3.13
N SER A 114 1.09 11.01 -4.13
CA SER A 114 0.62 10.77 -5.50
C SER A 114 1.27 9.54 -6.14
N PHE A 115 2.59 9.41 -6.01
CA PHE A 115 3.32 8.25 -6.53
C PHE A 115 2.89 6.96 -5.83
N CYS A 116 2.89 6.95 -4.49
CA CYS A 116 2.60 5.75 -3.70
C CYS A 116 1.14 5.29 -3.88
N ASN A 117 0.17 6.20 -3.84
CA ASN A 117 -1.23 5.83 -4.09
C ASN A 117 -1.41 5.23 -5.49
N LYS A 118 -0.72 5.79 -6.50
CA LYS A 118 -0.79 5.27 -7.86
C LYS A 118 -0.23 3.84 -7.93
N LEU A 119 0.92 3.56 -7.30
CA LEU A 119 1.47 2.20 -7.20
C LEU A 119 0.49 1.21 -6.53
N GLU A 120 -0.15 1.61 -5.44
CA GLU A 120 -1.10 0.76 -4.73
C GLU A 120 -2.32 0.40 -5.59
N THR A 121 -2.77 1.28 -6.49
CA THR A 121 -3.84 0.94 -7.46
C THR A 121 -3.47 -0.20 -8.42
N TYR A 122 -2.17 -0.50 -8.56
CA TYR A 122 -1.65 -1.62 -9.36
C TYR A 122 -1.23 -2.82 -8.51
N GLY A 123 -1.57 -2.82 -7.22
CA GLY A 123 -1.27 -3.94 -6.31
C GLY A 123 0.19 -4.00 -5.87
N TYR A 124 0.91 -2.87 -5.88
CA TYR A 124 2.25 -2.80 -5.29
C TYR A 124 2.19 -2.27 -3.85
N TYR A 125 3.00 -2.86 -2.98
CA TYR A 125 3.33 -2.34 -1.66
C TYR A 125 4.26 -1.14 -1.81
N ALA A 126 3.71 0.06 -1.57
CA ALA A 126 4.40 1.31 -1.81
C ALA A 126 5.19 1.78 -0.59
N GLY A 127 6.36 2.37 -0.85
CA GLY A 127 7.17 3.07 0.14
C GLY A 127 7.83 4.30 -0.46
N PHE A 128 8.54 5.04 0.36
CA PHE A 128 9.43 6.10 -0.09
C PHE A 128 10.76 6.08 0.66
N TYR A 129 11.79 6.54 -0.06
CA TYR A 129 13.13 6.74 0.44
C TYR A 129 13.41 8.24 0.56
N THR A 130 14.05 8.62 1.66
CA THR A 130 14.63 9.95 1.82
C THR A 130 15.60 10.00 3.00
N SER A 131 16.40 11.07 3.10
CA SER A 131 17.31 11.28 4.23
C SER A 131 16.57 11.54 5.56
N LEU A 132 17.22 11.22 6.69
CA LEU A 132 16.72 11.52 8.03
C LEU A 132 16.24 12.98 8.18
N SER A 133 17.03 13.93 7.68
CA SER A 133 16.71 15.36 7.76
C SER A 133 15.44 15.70 6.99
N VAL A 134 15.29 15.18 5.78
CA VAL A 134 14.09 15.40 4.97
C VAL A 134 12.88 14.74 5.61
N ALA A 135 13.00 13.50 6.10
CA ALA A 135 11.91 12.82 6.79
C ALA A 135 11.40 13.63 8.00
N ASN A 136 12.28 14.14 8.85
CA ASN A 136 11.89 14.90 10.03
C ASN A 136 11.29 16.29 9.69
N ASN A 137 11.86 16.97 8.70
CA ASN A 137 11.58 18.40 8.46
C ASN A 137 10.58 18.64 7.33
N LEU A 138 10.49 17.74 6.36
CA LEU A 138 9.78 17.94 5.10
C LEU A 138 8.76 16.85 4.78
N VAL A 139 8.59 15.84 5.64
CA VAL A 139 7.53 14.84 5.48
C VAL A 139 6.65 14.81 6.72
N SER A 140 5.34 14.98 6.54
CA SER A 140 4.40 14.92 7.67
C SER A 140 4.37 13.52 8.30
N SER A 141 4.00 13.46 9.59
CA SER A 141 3.80 12.19 10.29
C SER A 141 2.73 11.33 9.62
N HIS A 142 1.69 11.96 9.04
CA HIS A 142 0.66 11.26 8.29
C HIS A 142 1.24 10.45 7.13
N VAL A 143 2.09 11.06 6.30
CA VAL A 143 2.75 10.37 5.18
C VAL A 143 3.77 9.34 5.68
N ARG A 144 4.58 9.69 6.69
CA ARG A 144 5.59 8.78 7.28
C ARG A 144 4.98 7.51 7.89
N ASN A 145 3.78 7.60 8.42
CA ASN A 145 3.09 6.47 9.05
C ASN A 145 2.20 5.69 8.06
N ARG A 146 1.95 6.21 6.85
CA ARG A 146 1.06 5.59 5.86
C ARG A 146 1.77 4.62 4.91
N TYR A 147 3.02 4.89 4.56
CA TYR A 147 3.78 4.10 3.58
C TYR A 147 5.01 3.47 4.22
N ALA A 148 5.58 2.45 3.57
CA ALA A 148 6.90 1.96 3.96
C ALA A 148 7.93 3.09 3.89
N LEU A 149 8.77 3.17 4.90
CA LEU A 149 9.80 4.21 4.99
C LEU A 149 11.18 3.57 4.97
N TRP A 150 11.99 4.02 4.03
CA TRP A 150 13.42 3.73 3.90
C TRP A 150 14.20 5.00 4.21
N ILE A 151 14.92 5.03 5.32
CA ILE A 151 15.65 6.21 5.78
C ILE A 151 17.12 6.11 5.39
N ALA A 152 17.68 7.18 4.83
CA ALA A 152 19.12 7.37 4.75
C ALA A 152 19.66 8.13 5.95
N GLN A 153 20.62 7.52 6.64
CA GLN A 153 21.51 8.19 7.58
C GLN A 153 22.81 7.40 7.69
N TRP A 154 23.92 7.96 7.21
CA TRP A 154 25.20 7.29 7.28
C TRP A 154 25.82 7.43 8.66
N ASN A 155 25.52 6.48 9.55
CA ASN A 155 25.94 6.48 10.95
C ASN A 155 25.99 5.04 11.50
N THR A 156 26.46 4.88 12.73
CA THR A 156 26.52 3.59 13.44
C THR A 156 25.16 3.12 14.00
N HIS A 157 24.19 4.03 14.10
CA HIS A 157 22.79 3.76 14.43
C HIS A 157 21.89 4.78 13.73
N CYS A 158 20.63 4.43 13.52
CA CYS A 158 19.62 5.34 12.98
C CYS A 158 18.99 6.17 14.11
N ASP A 159 19.07 7.50 14.00
CA ASP A 159 18.49 8.46 14.96
C ASP A 159 17.01 8.72 14.73
N TYR A 160 16.42 8.16 13.68
CA TYR A 160 15.01 8.35 13.39
C TYR A 160 14.13 7.71 14.47
N GLN A 161 13.31 8.53 15.13
CA GLN A 161 12.48 8.12 16.27
C GLN A 161 11.14 7.50 15.85
N GLY A 162 10.78 7.60 14.56
CA GLY A 162 9.53 7.03 14.03
C GLY A 162 9.69 5.57 13.60
N SER A 163 8.62 4.98 13.06
CA SER A 163 8.68 3.66 12.44
C SER A 163 9.29 3.75 11.03
N TYR A 164 10.18 2.82 10.72
CA TYR A 164 10.83 2.67 9.41
C TYR A 164 11.10 1.19 9.16
N GLY A 165 11.12 0.80 7.89
CA GLY A 165 11.37 -0.58 7.51
C GLY A 165 12.80 -0.84 7.06
N LEU A 166 13.40 0.11 6.35
CA LEU A 166 14.78 0.04 5.87
C LEU A 166 15.59 1.25 6.37
N TRP A 167 16.88 1.02 6.56
CA TRP A 167 17.86 2.06 6.86
C TRP A 167 19.10 1.89 5.99
N GLN A 168 19.37 2.88 5.14
CA GLN A 168 20.64 2.99 4.43
C GLN A 168 21.67 3.63 5.37
N TYR A 169 22.61 2.81 5.84
CA TYR A 169 23.58 3.19 6.88
C TYR A 169 24.96 3.56 6.32
N SER A 170 25.21 3.32 5.03
CA SER A 170 26.47 3.69 4.38
C SER A 170 26.27 3.85 2.89
N SER A 171 27.04 4.75 2.28
CA SER A 171 27.23 4.85 0.83
C SER A 171 28.61 4.42 0.34
N SER A 172 29.40 3.84 1.23
CA SER A 172 30.80 3.48 1.00
C SER A 172 31.08 2.02 1.33
N GLY A 173 30.07 1.17 1.22
CA GLY A 173 30.24 -0.26 1.40
C GLY A 173 31.17 -0.85 0.35
N SER A 174 31.78 -1.97 0.71
CA SER A 174 32.51 -2.84 -0.21
C SER A 174 31.92 -4.24 -0.05
N VAL A 175 31.47 -4.81 -1.16
CA VAL A 175 30.76 -6.09 -1.23
C VAL A 175 31.35 -6.90 -2.38
N ASP A 176 31.72 -8.14 -2.10
CA ASP A 176 32.25 -9.04 -3.12
C ASP A 176 31.25 -9.20 -4.27
N GLY A 177 31.75 -9.15 -5.50
CA GLY A 177 30.93 -9.16 -6.71
C GLY A 177 30.51 -7.78 -7.24
N ILE A 178 30.82 -6.70 -6.51
CA ILE A 178 30.59 -5.32 -6.97
C ILE A 178 31.91 -4.58 -7.06
N SER A 179 32.15 -3.94 -8.21
CA SER A 179 33.30 -3.06 -8.37
C SER A 179 33.02 -1.69 -7.76
N GLY A 180 33.91 -1.26 -6.85
CA GLY A 180 33.81 0.06 -6.22
C GLY A 180 32.86 0.08 -5.01
N ARG A 181 32.26 1.26 -4.78
CA ARG A 181 31.40 1.50 -3.62
C ARG A 181 29.95 1.08 -3.90
N VAL A 182 29.29 0.61 -2.86
CA VAL A 182 27.85 0.31 -2.89
C VAL A 182 27.18 0.82 -1.61
N ASP A 183 25.92 1.24 -1.76
CA ASP A 183 25.08 1.61 -0.64
C ASP A 183 24.68 0.36 0.17
N MET A 184 24.62 0.50 1.48
CA MET A 184 24.41 -0.61 2.41
C MET A 184 23.19 -0.36 3.29
N ASP A 185 22.37 -1.41 3.42
CA ASP A 185 21.08 -1.32 4.09
C ASP A 185 20.90 -2.36 5.19
N TYR A 186 20.07 -1.99 6.16
CA TYR A 186 19.40 -2.94 7.04
C TYR A 186 17.89 -2.89 6.83
N ALA A 187 17.26 -4.06 6.79
CA ALA A 187 15.82 -4.19 6.87
C ALA A 187 15.39 -4.71 8.25
N TYR A 188 14.39 -4.06 8.83
CA TYR A 188 13.83 -4.36 10.15
C TYR A 188 12.42 -4.96 10.08
N VAL A 189 11.77 -4.84 8.92
CA VAL A 189 10.47 -5.44 8.63
C VAL A 189 10.67 -6.65 7.73
N ASP A 190 9.96 -7.75 8.03
CA ASP A 190 9.94 -8.93 7.16
C ASP A 190 8.98 -8.72 5.98
N TYR A 191 9.37 -7.79 5.10
CA TYR A 191 8.64 -7.46 3.88
C TYR A 191 8.34 -8.68 3.00
N PRO A 192 9.25 -9.66 2.82
CA PRO A 192 8.95 -10.84 2.03
C PRO A 192 7.67 -11.55 2.50
N SER A 193 7.51 -11.75 3.81
CA SER A 193 6.31 -12.36 4.37
C SER A 193 5.10 -11.44 4.24
N VAL A 194 5.23 -10.16 4.61
CA VAL A 194 4.13 -9.18 4.54
C VAL A 194 3.55 -9.09 3.12
N ILE A 195 4.41 -8.95 2.13
CA ILE A 195 4.03 -8.71 0.74
C ILE A 195 3.49 -9.97 0.08
N LYS A 196 4.13 -11.13 0.29
CA LYS A 196 3.65 -12.42 -0.25
C LYS A 196 2.30 -12.80 0.35
N ASN A 197 2.11 -12.62 1.67
CA ASN A 197 0.85 -12.94 2.34
C ASN A 197 -0.29 -12.01 1.88
N ALA A 198 0.02 -10.77 1.52
CA ALA A 198 -0.96 -9.82 0.99
C ALA A 198 -1.27 -10.02 -0.50
N GLY A 199 -0.53 -10.90 -1.21
CA GLY A 199 -0.66 -11.05 -2.66
C GLY A 199 -0.36 -9.76 -3.43
N LEU A 200 0.61 -8.99 -2.95
CA LEU A 200 1.05 -7.74 -3.56
C LEU A 200 2.33 -7.97 -4.40
N ASN A 201 2.77 -6.94 -5.11
CA ASN A 201 4.03 -6.95 -5.89
C ASN A 201 4.15 -8.14 -6.85
N GLY A 202 3.09 -8.43 -7.61
CA GLY A 202 3.09 -9.51 -8.60
C GLY A 202 2.92 -10.92 -8.03
N TYR A 203 2.85 -11.09 -6.71
CA TYR A 203 2.42 -12.35 -6.10
C TYR A 203 0.90 -12.48 -6.22
N LYS A 204 0.40 -13.63 -6.67
CA LYS A 204 -1.03 -13.95 -6.59
C LYS A 204 -1.29 -14.60 -5.23
N ASN A 205 -2.42 -14.28 -4.58
CA ASN A 205 -2.83 -14.87 -3.30
C ASN A 205 -2.67 -16.40 -3.32
N GLY A 206 -1.59 -16.90 -2.72
CA GLY A 206 -1.33 -18.31 -2.51
C GLY A 206 -1.86 -18.74 -1.16
N GLY A 207 -3.17 -18.95 -1.05
CA GLY A 207 -3.79 -19.65 0.09
C GLY A 207 -4.03 -18.83 1.38
N SER A 208 -5.30 -18.65 1.70
CA SER A 208 -5.89 -18.70 3.05
C SER A 208 -5.17 -18.05 4.26
N TYR A 209 -5.53 -16.78 4.49
CA TYR A 209 -5.96 -16.16 5.77
C TYR A 209 -4.99 -15.42 6.73
N THR A 210 -5.57 -14.31 7.24
CA THR A 210 -5.30 -13.46 8.41
C THR A 210 -4.23 -12.35 8.29
N VAL A 211 -4.70 -11.16 7.89
CA VAL A 211 -4.04 -9.87 8.15
C VAL A 211 -3.96 -9.66 9.67
N PRO A 212 -2.82 -9.26 10.25
CA PRO A 212 -2.77 -8.74 11.60
C PRO A 212 -3.58 -7.44 11.65
N GLN A 213 -4.77 -7.49 12.25
CA GLN A 213 -5.54 -6.30 12.59
C GLN A 213 -4.72 -5.45 13.55
N THR A 214 -4.36 -4.23 13.15
CA THR A 214 -3.68 -3.30 14.05
C THR A 214 -4.63 -2.71 15.10
N SER A 215 -5.95 -2.84 14.91
CA SER A 215 -7.01 -2.43 15.84
C SER A 215 -8.21 -3.37 15.71
N SER A 216 -8.85 -3.72 16.83
CA SER A 216 -10.04 -4.60 16.83
C SER A 216 -11.25 -3.92 16.14
N ILE A 217 -12.24 -4.69 15.68
CA ILE A 217 -13.51 -4.14 15.12
C ILE A 217 -14.16 -3.14 16.09
N ASP A 218 -14.06 -3.39 17.40
CA ASP A 218 -14.57 -2.51 18.45
C ASP A 218 -13.86 -1.16 18.50
N GLU A 219 -12.56 -1.13 18.24
CA GLU A 219 -11.74 0.08 18.22
C GLU A 219 -12.02 0.90 16.96
N VAL A 220 -12.01 0.25 15.80
CA VAL A 220 -12.35 0.88 14.52
C VAL A 220 -13.78 1.42 14.53
N ALA A 221 -14.72 0.73 15.16
CA ALA A 221 -16.09 1.23 15.31
C ALA A 221 -16.15 2.52 16.14
N ARG A 222 -15.31 2.68 17.17
CA ARG A 222 -15.22 3.93 17.95
C ARG A 222 -14.61 5.06 17.13
N GLU A 223 -13.56 4.79 16.35
CA GLU A 223 -12.98 5.77 15.42
C GLU A 223 -13.99 6.23 14.35
N VAL A 224 -14.79 5.29 13.84
CA VAL A 224 -15.89 5.61 12.90
C VAL A 224 -16.93 6.52 13.55
N ILE A 225 -17.26 6.31 14.82
CA ILE A 225 -18.17 7.17 15.60
C ILE A 225 -17.54 8.56 15.81
N ASN A 226 -16.23 8.61 16.05
CA ASN A 226 -15.47 9.86 16.21
C ASN A 226 -15.27 10.62 14.88
N GLY A 227 -15.58 10.01 13.74
CA GLY A 227 -15.53 10.62 12.42
C GLY A 227 -14.23 10.40 11.64
N ASP A 228 -13.30 9.63 12.19
CA ASP A 228 -11.95 9.45 11.64
C ASP A 228 -11.95 8.75 10.27
N TRP A 229 -13.01 8.01 9.97
CA TRP A 229 -13.20 7.23 8.75
C TRP A 229 -14.12 7.89 7.72
N GLY A 230 -14.54 9.15 7.93
CA GLY A 230 -15.45 9.84 7.02
C GLY A 230 -16.89 9.28 7.04
N ASN A 231 -17.67 9.58 6.01
CA ASN A 231 -19.09 9.25 5.94
C ASN A 231 -19.49 8.55 4.62
N GLY A 232 -20.63 7.85 4.64
CA GLY A 232 -21.21 7.21 3.45
C GLY A 232 -20.23 6.29 2.68
N ASN A 233 -20.12 6.51 1.38
CA ASN A 233 -19.26 5.72 0.49
C ASN A 233 -17.76 5.91 0.78
N GLU A 234 -17.35 7.08 1.29
CA GLU A 234 -15.95 7.33 1.65
C GLU A 234 -15.51 6.39 2.77
N ARG A 235 -16.32 6.28 3.82
CA ARG A 235 -16.09 5.34 4.92
C ARG A 235 -15.99 3.91 4.45
N LYS A 236 -16.90 3.49 3.59
CA LYS A 236 -16.91 2.13 3.04
C LYS A 236 -15.62 1.83 2.28
N ASN A 237 -15.19 2.76 1.43
CA ASN A 237 -13.96 2.61 0.67
C ASN A 237 -12.74 2.59 1.59
N ARG A 238 -12.65 3.50 2.57
CA ARG A 238 -11.52 3.58 3.49
C ARG A 238 -11.41 2.33 4.37
N LEU A 239 -12.51 1.85 4.95
CA LEU A 239 -12.54 0.62 5.75
C LEU A 239 -12.16 -0.61 4.91
N THR A 240 -12.73 -0.73 3.70
CA THR A 240 -12.43 -1.86 2.81
C THR A 240 -10.96 -1.84 2.35
N SER A 241 -10.44 -0.67 1.98
CA SER A 241 -9.03 -0.49 1.61
C SER A 241 -8.08 -0.75 2.78
N ALA A 242 -8.51 -0.48 4.01
CA ALA A 242 -7.76 -0.81 5.23
C ALA A 242 -7.92 -2.28 5.66
N GLY A 243 -8.60 -3.11 4.87
CA GLY A 243 -8.76 -4.54 5.14
C GLY A 243 -9.85 -4.88 6.17
N TYR A 244 -10.67 -3.90 6.58
CA TYR A 244 -11.81 -4.13 7.45
C TYR A 244 -13.05 -4.52 6.64
N ASP A 245 -13.79 -5.52 7.13
CA ASP A 245 -15.13 -5.80 6.61
C ASP A 245 -16.06 -4.65 7.01
N TYR A 246 -16.42 -3.82 6.03
CA TYR A 246 -17.28 -2.66 6.23
C TYR A 246 -18.58 -3.03 6.97
N THR A 247 -19.18 -4.17 6.63
CA THR A 247 -20.44 -4.60 7.24
C THR A 247 -20.27 -4.90 8.72
N SER A 248 -19.21 -5.58 9.11
CA SER A 248 -18.89 -5.91 10.50
C SER A 248 -18.60 -4.67 11.33
N VAL A 249 -17.81 -3.74 10.80
CA VAL A 249 -17.55 -2.45 11.45
C VAL A 249 -18.83 -1.63 11.58
N GLN A 250 -19.62 -1.53 10.51
CA GLN A 250 -20.87 -0.77 10.52
C GLN A 250 -21.91 -1.38 11.46
N ASN A 251 -21.96 -2.71 11.60
CA ASN A 251 -22.80 -3.39 12.59
C ASN A 251 -22.37 -3.03 14.02
N LYS A 252 -21.06 -3.02 14.29
CA LYS A 252 -20.54 -2.63 15.60
C LYS A 252 -20.78 -1.16 15.92
N VAL A 253 -20.65 -0.26 14.94
CA VAL A 253 -21.02 1.15 15.07
C VAL A 253 -22.50 1.30 15.45
N ASN A 254 -23.38 0.55 14.80
CA ASN A 254 -24.82 0.57 15.12
C ASN A 254 -25.11 0.04 16.52
N GLU A 255 -24.43 -1.03 16.96
CA GLU A 255 -24.50 -1.57 18.32
C GLU A 255 -24.07 -0.52 19.36
N LEU A 256 -22.91 0.12 19.16
CA LEU A 256 -22.32 1.11 20.07
C LEU A 256 -23.14 2.39 20.17
N LEU A 257 -23.77 2.83 19.08
CA LEU A 257 -24.67 3.98 19.07
C LEU A 257 -26.08 3.65 19.59
N GLY A 258 -26.35 2.40 20.00
CA GLY A 258 -27.68 1.95 20.40
C GLY A 258 -28.71 2.01 19.28
N VAL A 259 -28.26 2.11 18.02
CA VAL A 259 -29.11 2.19 16.83
C VAL A 259 -29.50 0.77 16.46
N LYS A 260 -30.76 0.38 16.74
CA LYS A 260 -31.35 -0.83 16.17
C LYS A 260 -31.15 -0.79 14.65
N ALA A 261 -30.59 -1.86 14.08
CA ALA A 261 -30.20 -1.97 12.67
C ALA A 261 -31.18 -1.24 11.75
N TYR A 262 -30.68 -0.35 10.90
CA TYR A 262 -31.49 0.36 9.90
C TYR A 262 -32.17 -0.68 9.01
N ARG A 263 -33.46 -0.87 9.28
CA ARG A 263 -34.35 -1.73 8.53
C ARG A 263 -35.28 -0.78 7.78
N LYS A 264 -35.20 -0.79 6.44
CA LYS A 264 -36.14 -0.03 5.61
C LYS A 264 -37.56 -0.31 6.08
N SER A 265 -38.37 0.73 6.17
CA SER A 265 -39.77 0.63 6.55
C SER A 265 -40.55 -0.22 5.54
N VAL A 266 -41.72 -0.72 5.98
CA VAL A 266 -42.65 -1.43 5.09
C VAL A 266 -43.02 -0.58 3.87
N ASP A 267 -43.11 0.75 4.03
CA ASP A 267 -43.42 1.69 2.94
C ASP A 267 -42.29 1.78 1.91
N GLU A 268 -41.04 1.88 2.35
CA GLU A 268 -39.86 1.89 1.46
C GLU A 268 -39.76 0.59 0.67
N ILE A 269 -39.96 -0.55 1.33
CA ILE A 269 -39.95 -1.86 0.69
C ILE A 269 -41.12 -2.01 -0.29
N ALA A 270 -42.32 -1.53 0.04
CA ALA A 270 -43.47 -1.56 -0.85
C ALA A 270 -43.20 -0.79 -2.16
N ARG A 271 -42.56 0.37 -2.09
CA ARG A 271 -42.16 1.13 -3.29
C ARG A 271 -41.11 0.42 -4.14
N GLU A 272 -40.22 -0.37 -3.54
CA GLU A 272 -39.27 -1.21 -4.28
C GLU A 272 -39.97 -2.41 -4.92
N VAL A 273 -40.96 -2.99 -4.25
CA VAL A 273 -41.79 -4.05 -4.83
C VAL A 273 -42.53 -3.56 -6.07
N ILE A 274 -43.10 -2.35 -6.03
CA ILE A 274 -43.76 -1.71 -7.20
C ILE A 274 -42.75 -1.48 -8.34
N ARG A 275 -41.51 -1.12 -8.02
CA ARG A 275 -40.40 -0.98 -8.98
C ARG A 275 -39.85 -2.30 -9.52
N GLY A 276 -40.34 -3.44 -9.02
CA GLY A 276 -39.96 -4.78 -9.49
C GLY A 276 -38.70 -5.37 -8.88
N THR A 277 -38.04 -4.70 -7.92
CA THR A 277 -36.74 -5.12 -7.35
C THR A 277 -36.81 -6.45 -6.59
N TRP A 278 -38.00 -6.82 -6.14
CA TRP A 278 -38.26 -8.01 -5.33
C TRP A 278 -38.84 -9.19 -6.13
N GLY A 279 -38.98 -9.08 -7.46
CA GLY A 279 -39.62 -10.10 -8.28
C GLY A 279 -41.15 -10.15 -8.13
N ASN A 280 -41.77 -11.22 -8.63
CA ASN A 280 -43.22 -11.41 -8.66
C ASN A 280 -43.65 -12.72 -7.97
N GLY A 281 -44.95 -12.81 -7.61
CA GLY A 281 -45.56 -14.01 -7.05
C GLY A 281 -44.78 -14.64 -5.88
N SER A 282 -44.45 -15.93 -6.03
CA SER A 282 -43.73 -16.74 -5.03
C SER A 282 -42.29 -16.26 -4.78
N MET A 283 -41.59 -15.77 -5.82
CA MET A 283 -40.22 -15.25 -5.71
C MET A 283 -40.15 -14.04 -4.76
N ARG A 284 -41.13 -13.14 -4.85
CA ARG A 284 -41.24 -11.98 -3.97
C ARG A 284 -41.43 -12.39 -2.52
N LYS A 285 -42.35 -13.33 -2.29
CA LYS A 285 -42.63 -13.85 -0.95
C LYS A 285 -41.38 -14.44 -0.32
N GLN A 286 -40.65 -15.29 -1.07
CA GLN A 286 -39.41 -15.90 -0.60
C GLN A 286 -38.34 -14.85 -0.25
N ARG A 287 -38.09 -13.89 -1.16
CA ARG A 287 -37.05 -12.86 -0.95
C ARG A 287 -37.35 -11.95 0.23
N LEU A 288 -38.59 -11.50 0.38
CA LEU A 288 -39.00 -10.65 1.50
C LEU A 288 -38.86 -11.38 2.83
N THR A 289 -39.33 -12.62 2.92
CA THR A 289 -39.21 -13.44 4.14
C THR A 289 -37.75 -13.73 4.48
N GLN A 290 -36.90 -14.01 3.49
CA GLN A 290 -35.47 -14.25 3.69
C GLN A 290 -34.73 -12.99 4.15
N ALA A 291 -35.18 -11.80 3.72
CA ALA A 291 -34.73 -10.51 4.23
C ALA A 291 -35.40 -10.13 5.58
N GLY A 292 -36.17 -11.05 6.18
CA GLY A 292 -36.82 -10.90 7.48
C GLY A 292 -38.04 -9.98 7.49
N TYR A 293 -38.58 -9.61 6.32
CA TYR A 293 -39.77 -8.77 6.20
C TYR A 293 -41.04 -9.61 6.28
N ASP A 294 -42.07 -9.07 6.93
CA ASP A 294 -43.41 -9.63 6.86
C ASP A 294 -43.98 -9.37 5.45
N TYR A 295 -44.04 -10.45 4.67
CA TYR A 295 -44.58 -10.44 3.32
C TYR A 295 -46.01 -9.88 3.27
N ASN A 296 -46.87 -10.24 4.24
CA ASN A 296 -48.27 -9.82 4.23
C ASN A 296 -48.39 -8.32 4.49
N ALA A 297 -47.60 -7.79 5.43
CA ALA A 297 -47.56 -6.35 5.71
C ALA A 297 -47.06 -5.54 4.51
N VAL A 298 -46.00 -6.01 3.85
CA VAL A 298 -45.46 -5.39 2.63
C VAL A 298 -46.47 -5.48 1.48
N GLN A 299 -47.08 -6.64 1.24
CA GLN A 299 -48.02 -6.82 0.14
C GLN A 299 -49.31 -6.02 0.35
N LYS A 300 -49.78 -5.90 1.60
CA LYS A 300 -50.88 -5.00 1.95
C LYS A 300 -50.52 -3.56 1.59
N ARG A 301 -49.33 -3.11 1.96
CA ARG A 301 -48.90 -1.73 1.68
C ARG A 301 -48.71 -1.46 0.19
N VAL A 302 -48.22 -2.44 -0.58
CA VAL A 302 -48.16 -2.36 -2.05
C VAL A 302 -49.55 -2.11 -2.65
N ASN A 303 -50.57 -2.82 -2.17
CA ASN A 303 -51.94 -2.66 -2.65
C ASN A 303 -52.56 -1.30 -2.29
N GLU A 304 -52.11 -0.66 -1.21
CA GLU A 304 -52.55 0.70 -0.83
C GLU A 304 -51.87 1.80 -1.66
N LEU A 305 -50.74 1.50 -2.30
CA LEU A 305 -49.92 2.44 -3.09
C LEU A 305 -50.19 2.37 -4.60
N LEU A 306 -51.01 1.41 -5.04
CA LEU A 306 -51.46 1.22 -6.42
C LEU A 306 -52.91 1.71 -6.56
#